data_AF-A0A522C7G9-F1
#
_entry.id   AF-A0A522C7G9-F1
#
_cell.length_a   1.000
_cell.length_b   1.000
_cell.length_c   1.000
_cell.angle_alpha   90.00
_cell.angle_beta   90.00
_cell.angle_gamma   90.00
#
_symmetry.space_group_name_H-M   'P 1'
#
loop_
_entity.id
_entity.type
_entity.pdbx_description
1 polymer ?
#
loop_
_entity_poly.entity_id
_entity_poly.type
_entity_poly.pdbx_seq_one_letter_code
_entity_poly.pdbx_strand_id
1 'polypeptide(L)'
;SAVGVGAPGEKDFIKRVIGVPGDRVACCVDGKVTVQPEGADRPIVLDEPYVFEDDRQPFCAAGPGESNCPEGAEGVLVPEGRLWVMGDHRGSSSDSRAHIDNADQGTVPQDKVIGRAFVIVWPLDRVSVLSVPETFTSALGPAMTATPYALGLVGALPIVLLRRRLRLRSRK
;
A
#
# COMPACT_ATOMS: atom_id res chain seq x y z
N SER A 1 -7.55 14.11 14.19
CA SER A 1 -6.08 14.15 14.20
C SER A 1 -5.56 12.78 13.84
N ALA A 2 -4.86 12.63 12.73
CA ALA A 2 -4.27 11.36 12.29
C ALA A 2 -2.79 11.35 12.67
N VAL A 3 -2.52 10.73 13.81
CA VAL A 3 -1.26 10.09 14.14
C VAL A 3 -1.68 8.63 14.35
N GLY A 4 -1.17 7.71 13.52
CA GLY A 4 -1.43 6.28 13.71
C GLY A 4 -0.66 5.77 14.92
N VAL A 5 -1.15 6.08 16.12
CA VAL A 5 -0.86 5.33 17.34
C VAL A 5 -2.07 4.42 17.51
N GLY A 6 -1.97 3.19 17.01
CA GLY A 6 -2.98 2.17 17.29
C GLY A 6 -3.18 2.05 18.80
N ALA A 7 -4.41 1.79 19.24
CA ALA A 7 -4.66 1.57 20.65
C ALA A 7 -3.84 0.35 21.15
N PRO A 8 -3.44 0.28 22.43
CA PRO A 8 -2.71 -0.87 22.95
C PRO A 8 -3.51 -2.16 22.69
N GLY A 9 -2.96 -3.05 21.85
CA GLY A 9 -3.59 -4.31 21.46
C GLY A 9 -4.16 -4.37 20.04
N GLU A 10 -4.28 -3.24 19.34
CA GLU A 10 -4.57 -3.22 17.89
C GLU A 10 -3.29 -3.47 17.09
N LYS A 11 -3.38 -4.35 16.09
CA LYS A 11 -2.28 -4.66 15.17
C LYS A 11 -2.61 -4.08 13.79
N ASP A 12 -2.26 -2.82 13.60
CA ASP A 12 -2.31 -2.18 12.28
C ASP A 12 -1.01 -2.41 11.53
N PHE A 13 -1.12 -2.75 10.24
CA PHE A 13 0.02 -3.01 9.38
C PHE A 13 0.03 -2.05 8.19
N ILE A 14 1.23 -1.65 7.78
CA ILE A 14 1.45 -0.94 6.52
C ILE A 14 2.08 -1.92 5.55
N LYS A 15 1.43 -2.11 4.40
CA LYS A 15 1.90 -2.90 3.26
C LYS A 15 1.60 -2.15 1.97
N ARG A 16 2.33 -2.47 0.90
CA ARG A 16 2.08 -1.98 -0.45
C ARG A 16 1.09 -2.90 -1.14
N VAL A 17 0.10 -2.31 -1.81
CA VAL A 17 -0.77 -3.05 -2.73
C VAL A 17 0.03 -3.35 -3.99
N ILE A 18 0.09 -4.62 -4.35
CA ILE A 18 0.79 -5.12 -5.53
C ILE A 18 -0.20 -5.59 -6.59
N GLY A 19 -1.34 -6.16 -6.18
CA GLY A 19 -2.43 -6.54 -7.08
C GLY A 19 -3.81 -6.17 -6.53
N VAL A 20 -4.71 -5.80 -7.43
CA VAL A 20 -6.12 -5.48 -7.19
C VAL A 20 -7.03 -6.53 -7.85
N PRO A 21 -8.36 -6.54 -7.63
CA PRO A 21 -9.24 -7.53 -8.24
C PRO A 21 -9.02 -7.69 -9.74
N GLY A 22 -8.98 -8.94 -10.20
CA GLY A 22 -8.73 -9.31 -11.60
C GLY A 22 -7.25 -9.45 -11.96
N ASP A 23 -6.33 -8.86 -11.18
CA ASP A 23 -4.90 -9.04 -11.39
C ASP A 23 -4.47 -10.47 -11.06
N ARG A 24 -3.53 -10.99 -11.84
CA ARG A 24 -2.77 -12.18 -11.49
C ARG A 24 -1.36 -11.80 -11.07
N VAL A 25 -1.00 -12.08 -9.82
CA VAL A 25 0.33 -11.78 -9.27
C VAL A 25 1.14 -13.05 -9.13
N ALA A 26 2.35 -13.07 -9.69
CA ALA A 26 3.22 -14.23 -9.63
C ALA A 26 4.63 -13.83 -9.22
N CYS A 27 5.34 -14.81 -8.68
CA CYS A 27 6.78 -14.83 -8.71
C CYS A 27 7.24 -15.89 -9.73
N CYS A 28 8.39 -15.73 -10.39
CA CYS A 28 9.13 -14.50 -10.64
C CYS A 28 9.78 -14.62 -12.02
N VAL A 29 10.07 -13.48 -12.66
CA VAL A 29 10.99 -13.43 -13.80
C VAL A 29 12.29 -12.81 -13.28
N ASP A 30 13.38 -13.58 -13.29
CA ASP A 30 14.68 -13.17 -12.72
C ASP A 30 14.61 -12.71 -11.26
N GLY A 31 13.77 -13.38 -10.46
CA GLY A 31 13.56 -13.03 -9.05
C GLY A 31 12.72 -11.78 -8.81
N LYS A 32 12.11 -11.20 -9.85
CA LYS A 32 11.20 -10.06 -9.75
C LYS A 32 9.73 -10.49 -9.83
N VAL A 33 8.90 -9.82 -9.04
CA VAL A 33 7.44 -9.99 -9.06
C VAL A 33 6.89 -9.57 -10.42
N THR A 34 5.89 -10.32 -10.89
CA THR A 34 5.13 -9.97 -12.08
C THR A 34 3.65 -9.80 -11.76
N VAL A 35 3.02 -8.87 -12.47
CA VAL A 35 1.57 -8.63 -12.40
C VAL A 35 1.03 -8.71 -13.82
N GLN A 36 0.04 -9.56 -14.03
CA GLN A 36 -0.74 -9.60 -15.25
C GLN A 36 -2.12 -9.01 -14.95
N PRO A 37 -2.39 -7.77 -15.36
CA PRO A 37 -3.71 -7.17 -15.21
C PRO A 37 -4.79 -7.96 -15.95
N GLU A 38 -6.03 -7.84 -15.49
CA GLU A 38 -7.17 -8.42 -16.20
C GLU A 38 -7.22 -7.92 -17.66
N GLY A 39 -7.31 -8.86 -18.60
CA GLY A 39 -7.34 -8.58 -20.04
C GLY A 39 -5.98 -8.22 -20.66
N ALA A 40 -4.88 -8.24 -19.91
CA ALA A 40 -3.54 -8.05 -20.48
C ALA A 40 -3.00 -9.37 -21.07
N ASP A 41 -2.44 -9.29 -22.29
CA ASP A 41 -1.87 -10.45 -22.99
C ASP A 41 -0.59 -10.99 -22.34
N ARG A 42 0.13 -10.15 -21.59
CA ARG A 42 1.43 -10.49 -21.01
C ARG A 42 1.61 -9.89 -19.61
N PRO A 43 2.33 -10.57 -18.71
CA PRO A 43 2.68 -10.03 -17.42
C PRO A 43 3.66 -8.85 -17.54
N ILE A 44 3.55 -7.94 -16.59
CA ILE A 44 4.43 -6.79 -16.38
C ILE A 44 5.38 -7.15 -15.24
N VAL A 45 6.68 -7.07 -15.50
CA VAL A 45 7.71 -7.19 -14.44
C VAL A 45 7.74 -5.90 -13.66
N LEU A 46 7.58 -5.98 -12.34
CA LEU A 46 7.60 -4.78 -11.50
C LEU A 46 9.01 -4.20 -11.39
N ASP A 47 9.08 -2.88 -11.54
CA ASP A 47 10.25 -2.10 -11.14
C ASP A 47 10.03 -1.58 -9.72
N GLU A 48 10.85 -2.05 -8.79
CA GLU A 48 10.61 -1.90 -7.35
C GLU A 48 11.78 -1.19 -6.65
N PRO A 49 12.07 0.08 -7.00
CA PRO A 49 13.21 0.83 -6.45
C PRO A 49 13.07 1.13 -4.95
N TYR A 50 11.90 0.86 -4.36
CA TYR A 50 11.60 1.01 -2.95
C TYR A 50 11.97 -0.21 -2.11
N VAL A 51 12.33 -1.35 -2.73
CA VAL A 51 12.66 -2.57 -1.99
C VAL A 51 14.00 -2.40 -1.28
N PHE A 52 14.01 -2.59 0.04
CA PHE A 52 15.22 -2.47 0.85
C PHE A 52 16.08 -3.75 0.84
N GLU A 53 15.44 -4.91 1.06
CA GLU A 53 16.06 -6.23 0.96
C GLU A 53 15.07 -7.19 0.30
N ASP A 54 15.59 -8.02 -0.60
CA ASP A 54 14.82 -8.99 -1.36
C ASP A 54 15.26 -10.42 -1.06
N ASP A 55 14.36 -11.22 -0.47
CA ASP A 55 14.56 -12.66 -0.25
C ASP A 55 14.28 -13.47 -1.52
N ARG A 56 13.73 -12.84 -2.57
CA ARG A 56 13.31 -13.49 -3.82
C ARG A 56 12.46 -14.73 -3.56
N GLN A 57 11.67 -14.71 -2.48
CA GLN A 57 10.88 -15.86 -2.08
C GLN A 57 9.92 -16.25 -3.21
N PRO A 58 10.01 -17.47 -3.77
CA PRO A 58 9.07 -17.97 -4.75
C PRO A 58 7.66 -18.05 -4.18
N PHE A 59 6.67 -17.66 -5.00
CA PHE A 59 5.26 -17.81 -4.71
C PHE A 59 4.46 -17.91 -6.02
N CYS A 60 3.52 -18.84 -6.05
CA CYS A 60 2.60 -19.06 -7.16
C CYS A 60 1.34 -19.77 -6.64
N ALA A 61 0.33 -19.96 -7.48
CA ALA A 61 -0.89 -20.68 -7.12
C ALA A 61 -0.65 -22.19 -6.81
N ALA A 62 0.59 -22.69 -6.88
CA ALA A 62 0.97 -24.02 -6.41
C ALA A 62 1.22 -24.10 -4.88
N GLY A 63 1.25 -22.97 -4.17
CA GLY A 63 1.51 -22.89 -2.72
C GLY A 63 2.87 -22.24 -2.38
N PRO A 64 3.15 -21.94 -1.09
CA PRO A 64 4.43 -21.45 -0.62
C PRO A 64 5.41 -22.60 -0.39
N GLY A 65 6.70 -22.29 -0.50
CA GLY A 65 7.75 -23.24 -0.11
C GLY A 65 8.14 -24.23 -1.20
N GLU A 66 7.54 -24.17 -2.39
CA GLU A 66 8.24 -24.69 -3.56
C GLU A 66 9.48 -23.83 -3.78
N SER A 67 10.66 -24.45 -3.69
CA SER A 67 11.95 -23.78 -3.89
C SER A 67 12.04 -23.06 -5.23
N ASN A 68 11.22 -23.47 -6.20
CA ASN A 68 11.04 -22.85 -7.50
C ASN A 68 9.54 -22.92 -7.85
N CYS A 69 8.91 -21.85 -8.34
CA CYS A 69 7.61 -21.97 -9.01
C CYS A 69 7.81 -22.79 -10.30
N PRO A 70 7.04 -23.87 -10.54
CA PRO A 70 7.24 -24.69 -11.73
C PRO A 70 7.02 -23.87 -13.00
N GLU A 71 7.68 -24.26 -14.09
CA GLU A 71 7.49 -23.59 -15.38
C GLU A 71 6.01 -23.66 -15.77
N GLY A 72 5.40 -22.50 -16.03
CA GLY A 72 3.96 -22.40 -16.31
C GLY A 72 3.05 -22.38 -15.07
N ALA A 73 3.61 -22.33 -13.85
CA ALA A 73 2.82 -22.11 -12.64
C ALA A 73 2.02 -20.81 -12.75
N GLU A 74 0.71 -20.91 -12.56
CA GLU A 74 -0.13 -19.72 -12.56
C GLU A 74 0.16 -18.88 -11.32
N GLY A 75 0.15 -17.54 -11.47
CA GLY A 75 0.13 -16.64 -10.33
C GLY A 75 -1.18 -16.70 -9.55
N VAL A 76 -1.21 -16.04 -8.40
CA VAL A 76 -2.42 -15.85 -7.60
C VAL A 76 -3.34 -14.86 -8.30
N LEU A 77 -4.54 -15.30 -8.66
CA LEU A 77 -5.60 -14.42 -9.13
C LEU A 77 -6.22 -13.70 -7.93
N VAL A 78 -6.21 -12.37 -7.93
CA VAL A 78 -6.80 -11.56 -6.87
C VAL A 78 -8.32 -11.53 -7.04
N PRO A 79 -9.10 -12.08 -6.10
CA PRO A 79 -10.56 -12.09 -6.21
C PRO A 79 -11.17 -10.69 -6.03
N GLU A 80 -12.42 -10.55 -6.48
CA GLU A 80 -13.25 -9.39 -6.18
C GLU A 80 -13.29 -9.04 -4.69
N GLY A 81 -13.19 -7.74 -4.40
CA GLY A 81 -13.17 -7.23 -3.02
C GLY A 81 -11.92 -7.59 -2.21
N ARG A 82 -10.85 -8.08 -2.83
CA ARG A 82 -9.59 -8.43 -2.16
C ARG A 82 -8.39 -7.74 -2.79
N LEU A 83 -7.23 -7.84 -2.13
CA LEU A 83 -5.96 -7.23 -2.51
C LEU A 83 -4.82 -8.22 -2.28
N TRP A 84 -3.81 -8.18 -3.14
CA TRP A 84 -2.51 -8.79 -2.88
C TRP A 84 -1.54 -7.73 -2.37
N VAL A 85 -0.95 -7.95 -1.19
CA VAL A 85 -0.11 -6.93 -0.52
C VAL A 85 1.24 -7.49 -0.14
N MET A 86 2.30 -6.68 -0.31
CA MET A 86 3.67 -7.05 0.03
C MET A 86 4.34 -5.92 0.81
N GLY A 87 5.27 -6.26 1.71
CA GLY A 87 6.12 -5.27 2.35
C GLY A 87 7.25 -4.83 1.45
N ASP A 88 7.73 -3.59 1.63
CA ASP A 88 8.90 -3.07 0.91
C ASP A 88 10.22 -3.68 1.46
N HIS A 89 10.20 -4.25 2.66
CA HIS A 89 11.28 -5.10 3.20
C HIS A 89 10.91 -6.57 2.99
N ARG A 90 11.14 -7.08 1.77
CA ARG A 90 10.66 -8.41 1.36
C ARG A 90 11.19 -9.51 2.26
N GLY A 91 12.48 -9.50 2.57
CA GLY A 91 13.13 -10.50 3.40
C GLY A 91 12.71 -10.56 4.88
N SER A 92 11.89 -9.62 5.35
CA SER A 92 11.42 -9.58 6.75
C SER A 92 9.92 -9.32 6.90
N SER A 93 9.18 -9.30 5.80
CA SER A 93 7.76 -8.99 5.80
C SER A 93 6.90 -10.27 5.78
N SER A 94 6.20 -10.55 6.88
CA SER A 94 5.03 -11.45 6.85
C SER A 94 3.89 -10.73 6.13
N ASP A 95 3.76 -10.99 4.83
CA ASP A 95 2.76 -10.42 3.93
C ASP A 95 2.03 -11.52 3.15
N SER A 96 1.34 -11.21 2.05
CA SER A 96 0.54 -12.20 1.32
C SER A 96 1.32 -13.46 0.95
N ARG A 97 2.63 -13.35 0.66
CA ARG A 97 3.51 -14.49 0.35
C ARG A 97 3.62 -15.49 1.49
N ALA A 98 3.63 -15.02 2.74
CA ALA A 98 3.73 -15.85 3.93
C ALA A 98 2.40 -16.55 4.29
N HIS A 99 1.29 -16.16 3.62
CA HIS A 99 -0.06 -16.62 3.93
C HIS A 99 -0.75 -17.31 2.74
N ILE A 100 -0.03 -17.61 1.66
CA ILE A 100 -0.59 -18.15 0.41
C ILE A 100 -1.20 -19.57 0.56
N ASP A 101 -0.85 -20.30 1.61
CA ASP A 101 -1.45 -21.61 1.96
C ASP A 101 -2.84 -21.52 2.61
N ASN A 102 -3.25 -20.32 3.03
CA ASN A 102 -4.55 -20.18 3.69
C ASN A 102 -5.70 -20.29 2.66
N ALA A 103 -6.93 -20.40 3.17
CA ALA A 103 -8.13 -20.52 2.32
C ALA A 103 -8.33 -19.35 1.33
N ASP A 104 -7.71 -18.21 1.60
CA ASP A 104 -7.80 -16.98 0.81
C ASP A 104 -6.56 -16.75 -0.08
N GLN A 105 -5.66 -17.72 -0.17
CA GLN A 105 -4.39 -17.64 -0.89
C GLN A 105 -3.59 -16.36 -0.56
N GLY A 106 -3.54 -15.99 0.73
CA GLY A 106 -2.76 -14.84 1.20
C GLY A 106 -3.33 -13.46 0.84
N THR A 107 -4.43 -13.39 0.10
CA THR A 107 -5.08 -12.12 -0.24
C THR A 107 -5.74 -11.49 0.99
N VAL A 108 -5.87 -10.17 1.01
CA VAL A 108 -6.45 -9.39 2.11
C VAL A 108 -7.76 -8.76 1.64
N PRO A 109 -8.87 -8.88 2.39
CA PRO A 109 -10.14 -8.28 1.99
C PRO A 109 -10.07 -6.75 2.12
N GLN A 110 -10.67 -6.05 1.16
CA GLN A 110 -10.63 -4.58 1.07
C GLN A 110 -11.31 -3.89 2.26
N ASP A 111 -12.31 -4.54 2.87
CA ASP A 111 -13.02 -4.03 4.05
C ASP A 111 -12.16 -3.99 5.33
N LYS A 112 -10.98 -4.64 5.31
CA LYS A 112 -9.96 -4.54 6.38
C LYS A 112 -8.96 -3.42 6.14
N VAL A 113 -9.06 -2.69 5.04
CA VAL A 113 -8.20 -1.53 4.76
C VAL A 113 -8.76 -0.30 5.46
N ILE A 114 -8.02 0.20 6.46
CA ILE A 114 -8.39 1.42 7.21
C ILE A 114 -8.21 2.67 6.33
N GLY A 115 -7.17 2.69 5.49
CA GLY A 115 -6.90 3.81 4.60
C GLY A 115 -5.55 3.72 3.90
N ARG A 116 -5.29 4.70 3.03
CA ARG A 116 -4.06 4.79 2.24
C ARG A 116 -3.07 5.77 2.87
N ALA A 117 -1.79 5.40 2.90
CA ALA A 117 -0.72 6.36 3.17
C ALA A 117 -0.60 7.34 1.98
N PHE A 118 -0.72 8.65 2.24
CA PHE A 118 -0.72 9.69 1.21
C PHE A 118 0.40 10.72 1.38
N VAL A 119 1.13 10.71 2.50
CA VAL A 119 2.22 11.64 2.77
C VAL A 119 3.29 10.97 3.63
N ILE A 120 4.54 11.20 3.27
CA ILE A 120 5.71 10.97 4.13
C ILE A 120 5.99 12.31 4.81
N VAL A 121 5.97 12.33 6.15
CA VAL A 121 6.21 13.57 6.94
C VAL A 121 7.56 13.55 7.68
N TRP A 122 8.25 12.41 7.67
CA TRP A 122 9.53 12.23 8.36
C TRP A 122 10.41 11.20 7.63
N PRO A 123 11.75 11.36 7.63
CA PRO A 123 12.51 12.52 8.07
C PRO A 123 12.23 13.76 7.21
N LEU A 124 12.54 14.96 7.72
CA LEU A 124 12.12 16.24 7.12
C LEU A 124 12.66 16.45 5.69
N ASP A 125 13.79 15.84 5.37
CA ASP A 125 14.41 15.81 4.05
C ASP A 125 13.74 14.84 3.07
N ARG A 126 12.82 13.99 3.53
CA ARG A 126 12.03 13.04 2.72
C ARG A 126 10.54 13.35 2.69
N VAL A 127 10.15 14.55 3.11
CA VAL A 127 8.74 14.97 3.05
C VAL A 127 8.25 14.94 1.61
N SER A 128 7.24 14.12 1.35
CA SER A 128 6.73 13.90 -0.01
C SER A 128 5.28 13.42 0.03
N VAL A 129 4.55 13.67 -1.06
CA VAL A 129 3.19 13.14 -1.25
C VAL A 129 3.31 11.80 -1.98
N LEU A 130 2.60 10.79 -1.47
CA LEU A 130 2.50 9.48 -2.12
C LEU A 130 1.35 9.52 -3.13
N SER A 131 1.67 9.56 -4.41
CA SER A 131 0.71 9.47 -5.51
C SER A 131 0.25 8.03 -5.73
N VAL A 132 -0.98 7.86 -6.20
CA VAL A 132 -1.44 6.57 -6.73
C VAL A 132 -0.96 6.45 -8.18
N PRO A 133 -0.29 5.36 -8.56
CA PRO A 133 0.04 5.11 -9.96
C PRO A 133 -1.21 5.03 -10.84
N GLU A 134 -1.13 5.51 -12.09
CA GLU A 134 -2.27 5.48 -13.03
C GLU A 134 -2.85 4.08 -13.24
N THR A 135 -2.02 3.05 -13.12
CA THR A 135 -2.40 1.63 -13.17
C THR A 135 -3.51 1.29 -12.17
N PHE A 136 -3.59 1.99 -11.04
CA PHE A 136 -4.60 1.73 -10.00
C PHE A 136 -5.72 2.77 -9.97
N THR A 137 -5.69 3.81 -10.81
CA THR A 137 -6.73 4.86 -10.81
C THR A 137 -8.12 4.28 -11.12
N SER A 138 -8.20 3.23 -11.94
CA SER A 138 -9.45 2.52 -12.27
C SER A 138 -10.00 1.66 -11.13
N ALA A 139 -9.12 1.12 -10.27
CA ALA A 139 -9.49 0.29 -9.12
C ALA A 139 -10.00 1.12 -7.93
N LEU A 140 -9.72 2.42 -7.94
CA LEU A 140 -10.24 3.37 -6.97
C LEU A 140 -11.51 3.97 -7.56
N GLY A 141 -12.68 3.52 -7.12
CA GLY A 141 -13.93 4.17 -7.46
C GLY A 141 -13.90 5.70 -7.24
N PRO A 142 -14.85 6.47 -7.79
CA PRO A 142 -14.78 7.93 -7.99
C PRO A 142 -14.58 8.80 -6.72
N ALA A 143 -14.49 8.22 -5.54
CA ALA A 143 -14.35 8.91 -4.26
C ALA A 143 -12.90 9.30 -3.88
N MET A 144 -11.85 8.89 -4.63
CA MET A 144 -10.45 9.08 -4.20
C MET A 144 -9.59 10.05 -5.01
N THR A 145 -10.17 10.80 -5.95
CA THR A 145 -9.45 11.84 -6.72
C THR A 145 -9.29 13.18 -5.96
N ALA A 146 -9.61 13.24 -4.67
CA ALA A 146 -9.49 14.46 -3.87
C ALA A 146 -8.00 14.79 -3.61
N THR A 147 -7.44 15.61 -4.48
CA THR A 147 -6.21 16.38 -4.31
C THR A 147 -6.16 17.04 -2.91
N PRO A 148 -5.21 16.68 -2.03
CA PRO A 148 -5.07 17.32 -0.72
C PRO A 148 -4.27 18.64 -0.80
N TYR A 149 -4.40 19.40 -1.88
CA TYR A 149 -3.73 20.70 -2.04
C TYR A 149 -4.62 21.85 -1.57
N ALA A 150 -5.09 21.90 -0.32
CA ALA A 150 -5.69 23.15 0.18
C ALA A 150 -5.88 23.32 1.69
N LEU A 151 -6.01 22.25 2.50
CA LEU A 151 -6.55 22.44 3.86
C LEU A 151 -5.51 22.57 5.00
N GLY A 152 -4.22 22.40 4.71
CA GLY A 152 -3.17 22.41 5.73
C GLY A 152 -2.67 23.78 6.20
N LEU A 153 -2.85 24.85 5.41
CA LEU A 153 -2.18 26.14 5.68
C LEU A 153 -3.12 27.30 6.04
N VAL A 154 -4.44 27.15 5.91
CA VAL A 154 -5.39 28.25 6.20
C VAL A 154 -5.82 28.28 7.68
N GLY A 155 -5.70 27.17 8.42
CA GLY A 155 -6.20 27.08 9.80
C GLY A 155 -5.33 27.70 10.89
N ALA A 156 -4.01 27.83 10.69
CA ALA A 156 -3.10 28.22 11.77
C ALA A 156 -2.94 29.75 11.93
N LEU A 157 -3.05 30.52 10.85
CA LEU A 157 -2.88 31.98 10.87
C LEU A 157 -4.03 32.74 11.58
N PRO A 158 -5.33 32.43 11.36
CA PRO A 158 -6.40 33.17 12.02
C PRO A 158 -6.47 32.91 13.53
N ILE A 159 -6.12 31.70 14.00
CA ILE A 159 -6.18 31.35 15.43
C ILE A 159 -5.09 32.05 16.24
N VAL A 160 -3.87 32.17 15.69
CA VAL A 160 -2.76 32.87 16.37
C VAL A 160 -3.02 34.38 16.43
N LEU A 161 -3.57 34.98 15.37
CA LEU A 161 -3.93 36.40 15.35
C LEU A 161 -5.11 36.72 16.26
N LEU A 162 -6.13 35.85 16.34
CA LEU A 162 -7.27 36.02 17.24
C LEU A 162 -6.86 35.88 18.71
N ARG A 163 -5.99 34.91 19.05
CA ARG A 163 -5.43 34.78 20.41
C ARG A 163 -4.57 35.98 20.82
N ARG A 164 -3.82 36.58 19.89
CA ARG A 164 -3.02 37.79 20.16
C ARG A 164 -3.88 39.02 20.40
N ARG A 165 -4.98 39.19 19.65
CA ARG A 165 -5.94 40.30 19.87
C ARG A 165 -6.68 40.20 21.20
N LEU A 166 -7.07 39.00 21.62
CA LEU A 166 -7.79 38.79 22.88
C LEU A 166 -6.90 39.05 24.11
N ARG A 167 -5.60 38.69 24.06
CA ARG A 167 -4.65 38.97 25.16
C ARG A 167 -4.36 40.46 25.37
N LEU A 168 -4.37 41.27 24.32
CA LEU A 168 -4.11 42.71 24.44
C LEU A 168 -5.31 43.49 24.98
N ARG A 169 -6.54 42.97 24.83
CA ARG A 169 -7.77 43.59 25.37
C ARG A 169 -7.96 43.36 26.87
N SER A 170 -7.38 42.31 27.42
CA SER A 170 -7.46 41.97 28.86
C SER A 170 -6.46 42.72 29.74
N ARG A 171 -5.65 43.63 29.17
CA ARG A 171 -4.60 44.42 29.86
C ARG A 171 -4.89 45.92 29.92
N LYS A 172 -6.13 46.35 29.66
CA LYS A 172 -6.67 47.67 30.01
C LYS A 172 -7.80 47.47 31.00
#